data_AF-A0A6I5CS08-F1
#
_entry.id   AF-A0A6I5CS08-F1
#
_cell.length_a   1.000
_cell.length_b   1.000
_cell.length_c   1.000
_cell.angle_alpha   90.00
_cell.angle_beta   90.00
_cell.angle_gamma   90.00
#
_symmetry.space_group_name_H-M   'P 1'
#
loop_
_entity.id
_entity.type
_entity.pdbx_description
1 polymer ?
#
loop_
_entity_poly.entity_id
_entity_poly.type
_entity_poly.pdbx_seq_one_letter_code
_entity_poly.pdbx_strand_id
1 'polypeptide(L)'
;MTRKHLETPERYGGEPLYGNLPDDYRQNDRLFTVTVIGPERHDCTGHSGGPTRYVLNACSTTQAWAAALALHMEVVETPDCMVVADESYEGLPQGEHRLGHIDLRPEHARRRQLNDLADEATELVERFDAETVRYVDDNGEIRPENQLAYEGAVSNHRFAGWGLVRRLSTLDGRD
;
A
#
# COMPACT_ATOMS: atom_id res chain seq x y z
N MET A 1 20.57 53.36 13.25
CA MET A 1 20.26 52.02 12.71
C MET A 1 19.16 51.42 13.57
N THR A 2 17.94 51.35 13.05
CA THR A 2 16.76 50.88 13.78
C THR A 2 16.07 49.85 12.89
N ARG A 3 15.95 48.63 13.42
CA ARG A 3 15.50 47.42 12.72
C ARG A 3 14.14 47.65 12.05
N LYS A 4 14.07 47.42 10.73
CA LYS A 4 12.80 47.19 10.04
C LYS A 4 12.25 45.85 10.51
N HIS A 5 11.18 45.88 11.30
CA HIS A 5 10.40 44.69 11.60
C HIS A 5 9.73 44.23 10.29
N LEU A 6 9.96 42.97 9.92
CA LEU A 6 9.13 42.28 8.93
C LEU A 6 7.75 42.08 9.57
N GLU A 7 6.77 42.86 9.13
CA GLU A 7 5.38 42.60 9.45
C GLU A 7 4.99 41.26 8.82
N THR A 8 4.54 40.34 9.66
CA THR A 8 4.01 39.04 9.21
C THR A 8 2.73 39.33 8.42
N PRO A 9 2.58 38.85 7.17
CA PRO A 9 1.36 39.08 6.43
C PRO A 9 0.19 38.46 7.18
N GLU A 10 -0.92 39.18 7.15
CA GLU A 10 -2.20 38.91 7.80
C GLU A 10 -2.46 37.41 7.92
N ARG A 11 -2.65 36.95 9.17
CA ARG A 11 -3.22 35.63 9.43
C ARG A 11 -4.57 35.60 8.70
N TYR A 12 -4.66 34.83 7.61
CA TYR A 12 -5.92 34.47 6.99
C TYR A 12 -6.78 33.77 8.05
N GLY A 13 -7.61 34.55 8.75
CA GLY A 13 -8.63 34.11 9.69
C GLY A 13 -9.86 33.56 8.97
N GLY A 14 -9.64 32.72 7.96
CA GLY A 14 -10.67 31.83 7.45
C GLY A 14 -10.39 30.46 8.04
N GLU A 15 -11.42 29.79 8.54
CA GLU A 15 -11.36 28.34 8.76
C GLU A 15 -10.71 27.69 7.53
N PRO A 16 -9.87 26.65 7.70
CA PRO A 16 -9.34 25.92 6.56
C PRO A 16 -10.51 25.58 5.63
N LEU A 17 -10.36 25.77 4.32
CA LEU A 17 -11.37 25.38 3.31
C LEU A 17 -11.83 23.91 3.46
N TYR A 18 -11.10 23.10 4.24
CA TYR A 18 -11.35 21.70 4.56
C TYR A 18 -12.06 21.46 5.91
N GLY A 19 -12.38 22.48 6.70
CA GLY A 19 -12.96 22.34 8.04
C GLY A 19 -14.40 21.81 8.06
N ASN A 20 -15.13 21.95 6.94
CA ASN A 20 -16.53 21.54 6.79
C ASN A 20 -16.75 20.43 5.75
N LEU A 21 -15.68 19.75 5.33
CA LEU A 21 -15.86 18.55 4.52
C LEU A 21 -16.28 17.39 5.44
N PRO A 22 -17.20 16.51 4.99
CA PRO A 22 -17.52 15.30 5.73
C PRO A 22 -16.23 14.57 6.12
N ASP A 23 -16.20 13.94 7.29
CA ASP A 23 -15.07 13.11 7.75
C ASP A 23 -14.81 11.89 6.83
N ASP A 24 -15.53 11.79 5.70
CA ASP A 24 -15.37 10.83 4.61
C ASP A 24 -14.01 10.97 3.89
N TYR A 25 -13.35 12.13 4.01
CA TYR A 25 -12.05 12.41 3.40
C TYR A 25 -10.97 11.46 3.91
N ARG A 26 -11.15 10.88 5.10
CA ARG A 26 -10.24 9.90 5.70
C ARG A 26 -10.56 8.45 5.35
N GLN A 27 -11.72 8.19 4.75
CA GLN A 27 -12.24 6.84 4.53
C GLN A 27 -12.18 6.43 3.05
N ASN A 28 -12.30 7.37 2.13
CA ASN A 28 -12.31 7.07 0.69
C ASN A 28 -10.92 7.21 0.06
N ASP A 29 -10.56 6.22 -0.78
CA ASP A 29 -9.39 6.28 -1.65
C ASP A 29 -9.51 7.44 -2.64
N ARG A 30 -8.47 8.27 -2.72
CA ARG A 30 -8.36 9.41 -3.63
C ARG A 30 -7.05 9.34 -4.39
N LEU A 31 -7.02 9.98 -5.56
CA LEU A 31 -5.83 10.01 -6.41
C LEU A 31 -4.86 11.07 -5.90
N PHE A 32 -3.60 10.72 -5.80
CA PHE A 32 -2.51 11.63 -5.46
C PHE A 32 -1.39 11.51 -6.48
N THR A 33 -0.78 12.64 -6.80
CA THR A 33 0.51 12.73 -7.48
C THR A 33 1.53 13.21 -6.46
N VAL A 34 2.48 12.34 -6.11
CA VAL A 34 3.51 12.60 -5.10
C VAL A 34 4.87 12.66 -5.76
N THR A 35 5.58 13.74 -5.51
CA THR A 35 6.92 13.96 -6.04
C THR A 35 7.95 13.64 -4.97
N VAL A 36 8.90 12.74 -5.28
CA VAL A 36 9.97 12.31 -4.37
C VAL A 36 11.32 12.58 -5.04
N ILE A 37 12.30 13.04 -4.28
CA ILE A 37 13.68 13.20 -4.71
C ILE A 37 14.62 12.45 -3.77
N GLY A 38 15.58 11.74 -4.32
CA GLY A 38 16.55 10.93 -3.62
C GLY A 38 17.88 11.65 -3.34
N PRO A 39 18.98 10.89 -3.13
CA PRO A 39 20.30 11.44 -2.83
C PRO A 39 20.89 12.26 -4.00
N GLU A 40 20.41 12.05 -5.22
CA GLU A 40 20.82 12.77 -6.42
C GLU A 40 20.62 14.28 -6.34
N ARG A 41 19.80 14.77 -5.40
CA ARG A 41 19.64 16.19 -5.08
C ARG A 41 20.94 16.88 -4.66
N HIS A 42 21.91 16.12 -4.13
CA HIS A 42 23.21 16.63 -3.69
C HIS A 42 24.25 16.65 -4.81
N ASP A 43 23.99 15.93 -5.90
CA ASP A 43 24.88 15.87 -7.04
C ASP A 43 24.66 17.12 -7.91
N CYS A 44 25.37 18.20 -7.58
CA CYS A 44 25.33 19.49 -8.27
C CYS A 44 25.85 19.46 -9.73
N THR A 45 25.97 18.29 -10.36
CA THR A 45 26.61 18.09 -11.68
C THR A 45 25.61 18.04 -12.85
N GLY A 46 24.32 18.26 -12.58
CA GLY A 46 23.28 18.43 -13.62
C GLY A 46 22.95 17.17 -14.42
N HIS A 47 23.51 16.01 -14.05
CA HIS A 47 23.28 14.70 -14.69
C HIS A 47 22.65 13.67 -13.75
N SER A 48 22.43 14.02 -12.49
CA SER A 48 21.83 13.18 -11.46
C SER A 48 20.31 13.39 -11.48
N GLY A 49 19.55 12.31 -11.26
CA GLY A 49 18.12 12.19 -11.56
C GLY A 49 17.26 13.36 -11.09
N GLY A 50 16.33 13.79 -11.93
CA GLY A 50 15.29 14.73 -11.51
C GLY A 50 14.33 14.07 -10.51
N PRO A 51 13.52 14.87 -9.80
CA PRO A 51 12.49 14.34 -8.91
C PRO A 51 11.58 13.35 -9.66
N THR A 52 11.28 12.23 -9.01
CA THR A 52 10.40 11.19 -9.55
C THR A 52 8.97 11.41 -9.07
N ARG A 53 8.00 11.29 -9.98
CA ARG A 53 6.58 11.46 -9.65
C ARG A 53 5.85 10.12 -9.62
N TYR A 54 5.11 9.89 -8.55
CA TYR A 54 4.32 8.71 -8.31
C TYR A 54 2.83 9.04 -8.32
N VAL A 55 2.03 8.26 -9.03
CA VAL A 55 0.57 8.36 -9.02
C VAL A 55 0.01 7.18 -8.23
N LEU A 56 -0.77 7.46 -7.19
CA LEU A 56 -1.29 6.42 -6.30
C LEU A 56 -2.66 6.77 -5.71
N ASN A 57 -3.35 5.74 -5.20
CA ASN A 57 -4.55 5.89 -4.39
C ASN A 57 -4.19 5.87 -2.90
N ALA A 58 -4.74 6.81 -2.13
CA ALA A 58 -4.63 6.83 -0.67
C ALA A 58 -5.83 7.55 -0.04
N CYS A 59 -6.07 7.33 1.26
CA CYS A 59 -7.12 8.03 1.98
C CYS A 59 -6.67 9.40 2.54
N SER A 60 -5.38 9.72 2.48
CA SER A 60 -4.86 11.00 2.96
C SER A 60 -3.54 11.37 2.32
N THR A 61 -3.21 12.66 2.33
CA THR A 61 -1.91 13.19 1.90
C THR A 61 -0.75 12.52 2.63
N THR A 62 -0.86 12.33 3.95
CA THR A 62 0.18 11.68 4.76
C THR A 62 0.42 10.25 4.33
N GLN A 63 -0.65 9.48 4.07
CA GLN A 63 -0.52 8.10 3.57
C GLN A 63 0.04 8.07 2.15
N ALA A 64 -0.39 8.98 1.27
CA ALA A 64 0.13 9.07 -0.08
C ALA A 64 1.64 9.37 -0.08
N TRP A 65 2.07 10.32 0.76
CA TRP A 65 3.47 10.69 0.91
C TRP A 65 4.31 9.53 1.46
N ALA A 66 3.83 8.87 2.52
CA ALA A 66 4.53 7.73 3.10
C ALA A 66 4.67 6.57 2.10
N ALA A 67 3.61 6.25 1.35
CA ALA A 67 3.64 5.15 0.37
C ALA A 67 4.59 5.43 -0.79
N ALA A 68 4.53 6.63 -1.39
CA ALA A 68 5.43 7.01 -2.48
C ALA A 68 6.89 7.07 -2.02
N LEU A 69 7.15 7.61 -0.81
CA LEU A 69 8.48 7.69 -0.25
C LEU A 69 9.07 6.31 0.06
N ALA A 70 8.28 5.42 0.69
CA ALA A 70 8.71 4.07 1.01
C ALA A 70 9.09 3.28 -0.25
N LEU A 71 8.27 3.38 -1.31
CA LEU A 71 8.60 2.73 -2.58
C LEU A 71 9.85 3.35 -3.23
N HIS A 72 9.99 4.67 -3.21
CA HIS A 72 11.18 5.30 -3.76
C HIS A 72 12.46 4.87 -3.03
N MET A 73 12.40 4.76 -1.70
CA MET A 73 13.50 4.22 -0.88
C MET A 73 13.82 2.75 -1.21
N GLU A 74 12.80 1.93 -1.49
CA GLU A 74 12.96 0.54 -1.93
C GLU A 74 13.67 0.47 -3.29
N VAL A 75 13.25 1.30 -4.25
CA VAL A 75 13.80 1.32 -5.62
C VAL A 75 15.23 1.87 -5.69
N VAL A 76 15.52 2.92 -4.92
CA VAL A 76 16.84 3.57 -4.91
C VAL A 76 17.77 2.94 -3.86
N GLU A 77 17.27 1.98 -3.07
CA GLU A 77 18.00 1.27 -2.00
C GLU A 77 18.67 2.23 -0.98
N THR A 78 18.05 3.38 -0.72
CA THR A 78 18.58 4.41 0.17
C THR A 78 17.49 5.10 0.99
N PRO A 79 17.74 5.42 2.26
CA PRO A 79 16.82 6.22 3.07
C PRO A 79 16.95 7.72 2.80
N ASP A 80 17.92 8.15 2.00
CA ASP A 80 18.19 9.57 1.75
C ASP A 80 17.25 10.17 0.70
N CYS A 81 15.94 10.11 0.98
CA CYS A 81 14.88 10.53 0.08
C CYS A 81 13.92 11.48 0.81
N MET A 82 13.31 12.41 0.08
CA MET A 82 12.30 13.32 0.63
C MET A 82 11.17 13.60 -0.36
N VAL A 83 9.99 13.87 0.17
CA VAL A 83 8.84 14.35 -0.60
C VAL A 83 9.02 15.83 -0.90
N VAL A 84 8.86 16.22 -2.16
CA VAL A 84 8.82 17.61 -2.61
C VAL A 84 7.37 18.09 -2.52
N ALA A 85 7.02 18.69 -1.38
CA ALA A 85 5.64 19.08 -1.07
C ALA A 85 5.06 20.06 -2.11
N ASP A 86 5.84 21.05 -2.56
CA ASP A 86 5.41 22.06 -3.53
C ASP A 86 5.11 21.47 -4.93
N GLU A 87 5.59 20.25 -5.22
CA GLU A 87 5.33 19.52 -6.45
C GLU A 87 4.37 18.34 -6.26
N SER A 88 3.82 18.16 -5.06
CA SER A 88 2.91 17.07 -4.72
C SER A 88 1.49 17.61 -4.54
N TYR A 89 0.50 16.93 -5.11
CA TYR A 89 -0.90 17.39 -5.07
C TYR A 89 -1.89 16.22 -5.15
N GLU A 90 -3.11 16.49 -4.70
CA GLU A 90 -4.25 15.60 -4.90
C GLU A 90 -4.75 15.71 -6.34
N GLY A 91 -4.86 14.58 -7.04
CA GLY A 91 -5.27 14.49 -8.44
C GLY A 91 -4.24 13.82 -9.34
N LEU A 92 -4.60 13.75 -10.63
CA LEU A 92 -3.75 13.25 -11.70
C LEU A 92 -2.96 14.40 -12.34
N PRO A 93 -1.78 14.10 -12.93
CA PRO A 93 -1.07 15.08 -13.74
C PRO A 93 -1.93 15.58 -14.90
N GLN A 94 -1.91 16.90 -15.10
CA GLN A 94 -2.61 17.59 -16.18
C GLN A 94 -1.62 18.19 -17.17
N GLY A 95 -1.71 17.80 -18.44
CA GLY A 95 -0.88 18.32 -19.53
C GLY A 95 0.40 17.51 -19.78
N GLU A 96 1.24 18.02 -20.67
CA GLU A 96 2.56 17.44 -20.97
C GLU A 96 3.56 17.85 -19.88
N HIS A 97 3.93 16.91 -19.00
CA HIS A 97 5.02 17.11 -18.05
C HIS A 97 6.33 16.57 -18.62
N ARG A 98 7.41 17.32 -18.45
CA ARG A 98 8.76 16.95 -18.92
C ARG A 98 9.35 15.70 -18.25
N LEU A 99 8.81 15.31 -17.10
CA LEU A 99 9.24 14.14 -16.34
C LEU A 99 8.13 13.10 -16.43
N GLY A 100 8.48 11.87 -16.79
CA GLY A 100 7.56 10.74 -16.79
C GLY A 100 6.98 10.48 -15.40
N HIS A 101 5.82 9.82 -15.35
CA HIS A 101 5.15 9.46 -14.09
C HIS A 101 5.20 7.95 -13.90
N ILE A 102 5.40 7.50 -12.67
CA ILE A 102 5.29 6.09 -12.28
C ILE A 102 3.91 5.87 -11.67
N ASP A 103 3.10 5.04 -12.32
CA ASP A 103 1.78 4.70 -11.82
C ASP A 103 1.87 3.51 -10.85
N LEU A 104 1.55 3.76 -9.57
CA LEU A 104 1.58 2.77 -8.50
C LEU A 104 0.22 2.11 -8.26
N ARG A 105 -0.84 2.56 -8.93
CA ARG A 105 -2.17 1.99 -8.74
C ARG A 105 -2.20 0.48 -9.06
N PRO A 106 -1.53 -0.02 -10.13
CA PRO A 106 -1.44 -1.46 -10.38
C PRO A 106 -0.73 -2.22 -9.25
N GLU A 107 0.36 -1.67 -8.72
CA GLU A 107 1.13 -2.29 -7.64
C GLU A 107 0.35 -2.29 -6.32
N HIS A 108 -0.36 -1.20 -6.00
CA HIS A 108 -1.26 -1.14 -4.85
C HIS A 108 -2.39 -2.15 -4.97
N ALA A 109 -2.99 -2.30 -6.16
CA ALA A 109 -4.01 -3.31 -6.42
C ALA A 109 -3.47 -4.73 -6.24
N ARG A 110 -2.26 -5.01 -6.77
CA ARG A 110 -1.57 -6.29 -6.60
C ARG A 110 -1.31 -6.60 -5.13
N ARG A 111 -0.78 -5.64 -4.36
CA ARG A 111 -0.53 -5.78 -2.91
C ARG A 111 -1.82 -6.03 -2.12
N ARG A 112 -2.92 -5.35 -2.45
CA ARG A 112 -4.24 -5.62 -1.83
C ARG A 112 -4.68 -7.06 -2.11
N GLN A 113 -4.61 -7.50 -3.36
CA GLN A 113 -4.98 -8.87 -3.73
C GLN A 113 -4.11 -9.92 -3.04
N LEU A 114 -2.83 -9.64 -2.81
CA LEU A 114 -1.94 -10.51 -2.03
C LEU A 114 -2.35 -10.58 -0.55
N ASN A 115 -2.72 -9.44 0.05
CA ASN A 115 -3.22 -9.41 1.42
C ASN A 115 -4.56 -10.16 1.56
N ASP A 116 -5.51 -9.91 0.65
CA ASP A 116 -6.80 -10.62 0.62
C ASP A 116 -6.57 -12.14 0.51
N LEU A 117 -5.59 -12.56 -0.30
CA LEU A 117 -5.23 -13.96 -0.44
C LEU A 117 -4.60 -14.56 0.83
N ALA A 118 -3.81 -13.77 1.57
CA ALA A 118 -3.26 -14.17 2.86
C ALA A 118 -4.36 -14.32 3.92
N ASP A 119 -5.34 -13.41 3.92
CA ASP A 119 -6.51 -13.49 4.79
C ASP A 119 -7.36 -14.73 4.46
N GLU A 120 -7.67 -14.97 3.18
CA GLU A 120 -8.38 -16.17 2.73
C GLU A 120 -7.63 -17.47 3.10
N ALA A 121 -6.30 -17.47 3.04
CA ALA A 121 -5.49 -18.61 3.44
C ALA A 121 -5.56 -18.84 4.96
N THR A 122 -5.50 -17.77 5.75
CA THR A 122 -5.69 -17.82 7.21
C THR A 122 -7.05 -18.41 7.56
N GLU A 123 -8.13 -17.88 6.96
CA GLU A 123 -9.50 -18.37 7.18
C GLU A 123 -9.66 -19.84 6.75
N LEU A 124 -8.93 -20.30 5.72
CA LEU A 124 -8.97 -21.71 5.31
C LEU A 124 -8.31 -22.62 6.35
N VAL A 125 -7.18 -22.20 6.93
CA VAL A 125 -6.51 -22.95 8.01
C VAL A 125 -7.40 -22.99 9.25
N GLU A 126 -7.98 -21.86 9.66
CA GLU A 126 -8.88 -21.79 10.82
C GLU A 126 -10.11 -22.68 10.65
N ARG A 127 -10.69 -22.72 9.45
CA ARG A 127 -11.81 -23.64 9.14
C ARG A 127 -11.39 -25.11 9.19
N PHE A 128 -10.21 -25.43 8.67
CA PHE A 128 -9.68 -26.80 8.74
C PHE A 128 -9.48 -27.23 10.21
N ASP A 129 -8.86 -26.38 11.02
CA ASP A 129 -8.63 -26.66 12.44
C ASP A 129 -9.96 -26.82 13.19
N ALA A 130 -10.90 -25.90 12.98
CA ALA A 130 -12.24 -25.97 13.58
C ALA A 130 -13.03 -27.21 13.13
N GLU A 131 -12.89 -27.65 11.89
CA GLU A 131 -13.54 -28.85 11.39
C GLU A 131 -12.89 -30.14 11.90
N THR A 132 -11.56 -30.16 12.05
CA THR A 132 -10.81 -31.38 12.36
C THR A 132 -10.62 -31.62 13.85
N VAL A 133 -10.72 -30.60 14.69
CA VAL A 133 -10.59 -30.73 16.16
C VAL A 133 -11.58 -31.75 16.75
N ARG A 134 -12.75 -31.93 16.13
CA ARG A 134 -13.76 -32.93 16.55
C ARG A 134 -13.43 -34.37 16.16
N TYR A 135 -12.45 -34.58 15.29
CA TYR A 135 -12.07 -35.90 14.79
C TYR A 135 -10.88 -36.51 15.53
N VAL A 136 -10.11 -35.68 16.23
CA VAL A 136 -8.97 -36.09 17.07
C VAL A 136 -9.38 -36.31 18.52
N ASP A 137 -8.70 -37.21 19.20
CA ASP A 137 -8.86 -37.45 20.63
C ASP A 137 -7.97 -36.52 21.49
N ASP A 138 -7.99 -36.71 22.81
CA ASP A 138 -7.22 -35.90 23.76
C ASP A 138 -5.70 -36.05 23.60
N ASN A 139 -5.23 -37.08 22.87
CA ASN A 139 -3.82 -37.30 22.54
C ASN A 139 -3.44 -36.73 21.16
N GLY A 140 -4.41 -36.16 20.42
CA GLY A 140 -4.23 -35.69 19.06
C GLY A 140 -4.26 -36.80 18.00
N GLU A 141 -4.69 -38.02 18.37
CA GLU A 141 -4.83 -39.14 17.44
C GLU A 141 -6.23 -39.15 16.80
N ILE A 142 -6.29 -39.47 15.50
CA ILE A 142 -7.57 -39.57 14.79
C ILE A 142 -8.23 -40.88 15.17
N ARG A 143 -9.47 -40.83 15.64
CA ARG A 143 -10.21 -42.04 15.99
C ARG A 143 -10.56 -42.86 14.74
N PRO A 144 -10.48 -44.21 14.77
CA PRO A 144 -10.75 -45.05 13.60
C PRO A 144 -12.12 -44.77 12.94
N GLU A 145 -13.15 -44.50 13.73
CA GLU A 145 -14.49 -44.17 13.24
C GLU A 145 -14.57 -42.82 12.51
N ASN A 146 -13.63 -41.92 12.75
CA ASN A 146 -13.58 -40.58 12.16
C ASN A 146 -12.60 -40.49 10.98
N GLN A 147 -11.83 -41.55 10.71
CA GLN A 147 -10.76 -41.55 9.70
C GLN A 147 -11.24 -41.07 8.32
N LEU A 148 -12.35 -41.63 7.83
CA LEU A 148 -12.92 -41.25 6.52
C LEU A 148 -13.39 -39.79 6.49
N ALA A 149 -13.95 -39.29 7.59
CA ALA A 149 -14.43 -37.91 7.68
C ALA A 149 -13.24 -36.92 7.72
N TYR A 150 -12.20 -37.26 8.48
CA TYR A 150 -10.96 -36.49 8.54
C TYR A 150 -10.26 -36.44 7.18
N GLU A 151 -10.11 -37.57 6.49
CA GLU A 151 -9.52 -37.62 5.14
C GLU A 151 -10.33 -36.81 4.13
N GLY A 152 -11.67 -36.83 4.22
CA GLY A 152 -12.55 -35.98 3.43
C GLY A 152 -12.31 -34.49 3.68
N ALA A 153 -12.21 -34.08 4.95
CA ALA A 153 -11.91 -32.70 5.34
C ALA A 153 -10.54 -32.25 4.81
N VAL A 154 -9.50 -33.09 4.94
CA VAL A 154 -8.16 -32.85 4.39
C VAL A 154 -8.22 -32.68 2.87
N SER A 155 -8.90 -33.58 2.16
CA SER A 155 -9.01 -33.52 0.70
C SER A 155 -9.69 -32.24 0.23
N ASN A 156 -10.81 -31.86 0.87
CA ASN A 156 -11.56 -30.65 0.55
C ASN A 156 -10.73 -29.38 0.77
N HIS A 157 -10.08 -29.25 1.93
CA HIS A 157 -9.27 -28.08 2.26
C HIS A 157 -8.00 -28.01 1.40
N ARG A 158 -7.40 -29.15 1.06
CA ARG A 158 -6.28 -29.21 0.11
C ARG A 158 -6.69 -28.72 -1.28
N PHE A 159 -7.86 -29.12 -1.76
CA PHE A 159 -8.38 -28.66 -3.05
C PHE A 159 -8.65 -27.15 -3.04
N ALA A 160 -9.28 -26.63 -1.97
CA ALA A 160 -9.51 -25.20 -1.79
C ALA A 160 -8.19 -24.41 -1.71
N GLY A 161 -7.22 -24.89 -0.94
CA GLY A 161 -5.90 -24.27 -0.79
C GLY A 161 -5.12 -24.24 -2.11
N TRP A 162 -5.26 -25.26 -2.96
CA TRP A 162 -4.67 -25.24 -4.30
C TRP A 162 -5.22 -24.10 -5.18
N GLY A 163 -6.49 -23.74 -5.01
CA GLY A 163 -7.08 -22.57 -5.64
C GLY A 163 -6.37 -21.27 -5.26
N LEU A 164 -6.01 -21.12 -3.98
CA LEU A 164 -5.25 -19.98 -3.48
C LEU A 164 -3.82 -19.95 -4.04
N VAL A 165 -3.13 -21.10 -4.10
CA VAL A 165 -1.78 -21.18 -4.69
C VAL A 165 -1.77 -20.73 -6.16
N ARG A 166 -2.78 -21.13 -6.94
CA ARG A 166 -2.90 -20.69 -8.34
C ARG A 166 -3.15 -19.18 -8.48
N ARG A 167 -3.93 -18.59 -7.57
CA ARG A 167 -4.13 -17.12 -7.56
C ARG A 167 -2.83 -16.41 -7.17
N LEU A 168 -2.10 -16.94 -6.19
CA LEU A 168 -0.81 -16.38 -5.78
C LEU A 168 0.18 -16.38 -6.95
N SER A 169 0.28 -17.47 -7.72
CA SER A 169 1.19 -17.52 -8.87
C SER A 169 0.87 -16.46 -9.93
N THR A 170 -0.42 -16.13 -10.13
CA THR A 170 -0.80 -15.05 -11.07
C THR A 170 -0.48 -13.64 -10.57
N LEU A 171 -0.26 -13.47 -9.25
CA LEU A 171 0.04 -12.18 -8.62
C LEU A 171 1.53 -11.95 -8.35
N ASP A 172 2.34 -13.01 -8.29
CA ASP A 172 3.78 -12.95 -8.03
C ASP A 172 4.58 -12.39 -9.23
N GLY A 173 3.94 -12.21 -10.40
CA GLY A 173 4.55 -11.58 -11.57
C GLY A 173 5.69 -12.39 -12.20
N ARG A 174 5.79 -13.69 -11.86
CA ARG A 174 6.69 -14.65 -12.50
C ARG A 174 5.95 -15.41 -13.60
N ASP A 175 5.74 -14.74 -14.72
CA ASP A 175 5.50 -15.37 -16.03
C ASP A 175 6.67 -15.03 -16.96
#